data_AF-A0A328D1L9-F1
#
_entry.id   AF-A0A328D1L9-F1
#
_cell.length_a   1.000
_cell.length_b   1.000
_cell.length_c   1.000
_cell.angle_alpha   90.00
_cell.angle_beta   90.00
_cell.angle_gamma   90.00
#
_symmetry.space_group_name_H-M   'P 1'
#
loop_
_entity.id
_entity.type
_entity.pdbx_description
1 polymer ?
#
loop_
_entity_poly.entity_id
_entity_poly.type
_entity_poly.pdbx_seq_one_letter_code
_entity_poly.pdbx_strand_id
1 'polypeptide(L)'
;MDQKSWLWRNNKSPEKRTVADDKSGFHVKDNGEEVQLLQNEKEIVLEETVRSLKEKLASVLDECNAKDELVAKLTNIAEEAVADHKKAEAEIKCLKEEAEEAAKQRQAANGRLAHLNIALKDCMQNLTFTREGIMEQRVRDAAMRTSRDVEKAHKTLEEILGETDKKAVNLTIGNLHLEKEFRSQNKQLKIMRLEAEIQRLRVLVRKRMPKQSRTVLENLKKEESRDSGLETNFEQARIGVSEMRLMDDFVEMEKLVVLTSPKEDLRAENEDLRAELNEARSSKKDLEARLQLEMDKNEALNESNRIMEDVIENQKWVNEDLDTQLNVTKAKLNESLQKMSSLEVELEEKIRLFEELEGTCLELQLQLESNHINKILDEGLQRECQKTILTLSTPGEEPTTVDPCASNNKTVMRRASLRDQMLFEDEAKDAVEIPAADKRSFLQPDNGCNAICTFKSTPLGAYRGLKHRGGIWFLRKLFLRRKKRCEKRTSHAFTVKHGK
;
A
#
# COMPACT_ATOMS: atom_id res chain seq x y z
N MET A 1 7.42 54.01 -29.71
CA MET A 1 7.44 54.42 -31.13
C MET A 1 6.16 55.17 -31.44
N ASP A 2 6.33 56.37 -31.96
CA ASP A 2 5.39 57.33 -32.56
C ASP A 2 4.08 57.72 -31.85
N GLN A 3 4.15 58.81 -31.07
CA GLN A 3 3.04 59.74 -30.86
C GLN A 3 3.15 60.87 -31.90
N LYS A 4 2.19 60.96 -32.84
CA LYS A 4 2.09 62.08 -33.79
C LYS A 4 1.01 63.06 -33.34
N SER A 5 1.45 64.20 -32.82
CA SER A 5 0.64 65.36 -32.49
C SER A 5 0.34 66.19 -33.75
N TRP A 6 -0.93 66.46 -34.03
CA TRP A 6 -1.35 67.34 -35.13
C TRP A 6 -1.40 68.81 -34.67
N LEU A 7 -0.55 69.64 -35.27
CA LEU A 7 -0.55 71.09 -35.16
C LEU A 7 -1.57 71.70 -36.13
N TRP A 8 -2.65 72.28 -35.64
CA TRP A 8 -3.47 73.19 -36.44
C TRP A 8 -3.01 74.64 -36.28
N ARG A 9 -2.97 75.28 -37.43
CA ARG A 9 -2.34 76.55 -37.77
C ARG A 9 -3.30 77.70 -37.40
N ASN A 10 -2.92 78.55 -36.45
CA ASN A 10 -3.59 79.81 -36.14
C ASN A 10 -3.29 80.84 -37.24
N ASN A 11 -4.30 81.25 -38.01
CA ASN A 11 -4.22 82.46 -38.84
C ASN A 11 -4.90 83.62 -38.10
N LYS A 12 -4.11 84.38 -37.35
CA LYS A 12 -4.40 85.76 -36.95
C LYS A 12 -3.62 86.68 -37.89
N SER A 13 -4.31 87.57 -38.59
CA SER A 13 -3.73 88.65 -39.37
C SER A 13 -4.26 89.98 -38.83
N PRO A 14 -3.42 91.01 -38.59
CA PRO A 14 -3.89 92.36 -38.35
C PRO A 14 -3.37 93.41 -39.35
N GLU A 15 -4.23 94.40 -39.59
CA GLU A 15 -4.04 95.83 -39.91
C GLU A 15 -3.57 96.37 -41.29
N LYS A 16 -4.50 97.17 -41.87
CA LYS A 16 -4.42 98.59 -42.37
C LYS A 16 -3.79 98.96 -43.73
N ARG A 17 -4.61 99.60 -44.59
CA ARG A 17 -4.47 100.97 -45.20
C ARG A 17 -5.65 101.26 -46.17
N THR A 18 -6.59 102.19 -45.90
CA THR A 18 -6.69 103.65 -46.23
C THR A 18 -7.04 104.05 -47.68
N VAL A 19 -8.19 104.76 -47.79
CA VAL A 19 -8.53 105.98 -48.60
C VAL A 19 -8.75 105.84 -50.12
N ALA A 20 -9.97 106.18 -50.61
CA ALA A 20 -10.27 107.40 -51.40
C ALA A 20 -11.73 107.39 -51.91
N ASP A 21 -12.30 108.60 -51.97
CA ASP A 21 -13.62 109.01 -52.47
C ASP A 21 -13.91 108.58 -53.93
N ASP A 22 -15.19 108.40 -54.26
CA ASP A 22 -15.84 109.27 -55.26
C ASP A 22 -17.38 109.12 -55.21
N LYS A 23 -18.05 110.18 -54.78
CA LYS A 23 -19.46 110.44 -55.04
C LYS A 23 -19.57 111.20 -56.37
N SER A 24 -20.28 110.64 -57.34
CA SER A 24 -20.89 111.44 -58.43
C SER A 24 -22.39 111.19 -58.45
N GLY A 25 -23.16 112.22 -58.09
CA GLY A 25 -24.61 112.19 -58.08
C GLY A 25 -25.21 112.24 -59.48
N PHE A 26 -26.33 111.52 -59.66
CA PHE A 26 -27.27 111.77 -60.74
C PHE A 26 -28.62 112.11 -60.11
N HIS A 27 -28.99 113.38 -60.22
CA HIS A 27 -30.27 113.94 -59.79
C HIS A 27 -31.25 113.81 -60.96
N VAL A 28 -32.30 113.00 -60.80
CA VAL A 28 -33.54 113.13 -61.57
C VAL A 28 -34.68 113.16 -60.55
N LYS A 29 -35.43 114.25 -60.65
CA LYS A 29 -36.54 114.66 -59.80
C LYS A 29 -37.81 114.12 -60.48
N ASP A 30 -38.59 113.33 -59.76
CA ASP A 30 -40.05 113.44 -59.65
C ASP A 30 -40.70 112.11 -59.21
N ASN A 31 -41.74 112.26 -58.40
CA ASN A 31 -42.67 111.26 -57.83
C ASN A 31 -42.26 110.71 -56.45
N GLY A 32 -42.58 111.51 -55.42
CA GLY A 32 -42.29 111.30 -54.00
C GLY A 32 -43.16 110.28 -53.25
N GLU A 33 -43.71 109.26 -53.91
CA GLU A 33 -44.49 108.20 -53.24
C GLU A 33 -44.00 106.78 -53.59
N GLU A 34 -43.28 106.58 -54.71
CA GLU A 34 -42.82 105.26 -55.16
C GLU A 34 -41.41 104.87 -54.64
N VAL A 35 -40.55 105.88 -54.39
CA VAL A 35 -39.18 105.66 -53.86
C VAL A 35 -39.18 105.34 -52.36
N GLN A 36 -40.16 105.83 -51.60
CA GLN A 36 -40.35 105.48 -50.19
C GLN A 36 -40.92 104.07 -50.00
N LEU A 37 -41.84 103.62 -50.88
CA LEU A 37 -42.33 102.23 -50.89
C LEU A 37 -41.20 101.24 -51.19
N LEU A 38 -40.37 101.50 -52.21
CA LEU A 38 -39.24 100.63 -52.58
C LEU A 38 -38.08 100.67 -51.58
N GLN A 39 -37.85 101.79 -50.89
CA GLN A 39 -36.87 101.86 -49.79
C GLN A 39 -37.37 101.09 -48.56
N ASN A 40 -38.64 101.23 -48.19
CA ASN A 40 -39.24 100.50 -47.09
C ASN A 40 -39.32 98.98 -47.36
N GLU A 41 -39.66 98.57 -48.59
CA GLU A 41 -39.66 97.14 -48.97
C GLU A 41 -38.25 96.51 -48.89
N LYS A 42 -37.21 97.22 -49.35
CA LYS A 42 -35.82 96.74 -49.24
C LYS A 42 -35.36 96.66 -47.79
N GLU A 43 -35.78 97.60 -46.94
CA GLU A 43 -35.50 97.60 -45.51
C GLU A 43 -36.21 96.45 -44.79
N ILE A 44 -37.47 96.17 -45.14
CA ILE A 44 -38.22 95.01 -44.61
C ILE A 44 -37.56 93.68 -45.01
N VAL A 45 -37.13 93.52 -46.27
CA VAL A 45 -36.41 92.31 -46.74
C VAL A 45 -35.05 92.17 -46.04
N LEU A 46 -34.35 93.28 -45.79
CA LEU A 46 -33.12 93.28 -45.01
C LEU A 46 -33.38 92.90 -43.54
N GLU A 47 -34.43 93.42 -42.90
CA GLU A 47 -34.80 93.04 -41.54
C GLU A 47 -35.22 91.57 -41.43
N GLU A 48 -35.98 91.05 -42.40
CA GLU A 48 -36.36 89.64 -42.45
C GLU A 48 -35.17 88.72 -42.66
N THR A 49 -34.21 89.08 -43.52
CA THR A 49 -32.98 88.30 -43.70
C THR A 49 -32.09 88.36 -42.46
N VAL A 50 -31.96 89.53 -41.80
CA VAL A 50 -31.24 89.66 -40.53
C VAL A 50 -31.92 88.85 -39.42
N ARG A 51 -33.25 88.86 -39.35
CA ARG A 51 -34.04 88.05 -38.41
C ARG A 51 -33.85 86.56 -38.66
N SER A 52 -33.93 86.12 -39.93
CA SER A 52 -33.67 84.74 -40.34
C SER A 52 -32.24 84.31 -40.03
N LEU A 53 -31.25 85.17 -40.24
CA LEU A 53 -29.85 84.90 -39.89
C LEU A 53 -29.66 84.81 -38.38
N LYS A 54 -30.34 85.66 -37.59
CA LYS A 54 -30.31 85.62 -36.13
C LYS A 54 -30.94 84.34 -35.58
N GLU A 55 -32.06 83.90 -36.14
CA GLU A 55 -32.70 82.63 -35.79
C GLU A 55 -31.83 81.43 -36.16
N LYS A 56 -31.21 81.43 -37.35
CA LYS A 56 -30.23 80.40 -37.75
C LYS A 56 -29.02 80.40 -36.82
N LEU A 57 -28.51 81.56 -36.43
CA LEU A 57 -27.39 81.66 -35.50
C LEU A 57 -27.77 81.12 -34.12
N ALA A 58 -28.98 81.43 -33.62
CA ALA A 58 -29.49 80.90 -32.37
C ALA A 58 -29.65 79.36 -32.44
N SER A 59 -30.24 78.85 -33.53
CA SER A 59 -30.38 77.40 -33.74
C SER A 59 -29.02 76.68 -33.82
N VAL A 60 -28.02 77.26 -34.49
CA VAL A 60 -26.67 76.69 -34.55
C VAL A 60 -26.00 76.75 -33.18
N LEU A 61 -26.23 77.82 -32.39
CA LEU A 61 -25.71 77.94 -31.04
C LEU A 61 -26.32 76.89 -30.11
N ASP A 62 -27.64 76.68 -30.17
CA ASP A 62 -28.33 75.64 -29.40
C ASP A 62 -27.85 74.24 -29.80
N GLU A 63 -27.63 73.99 -31.10
CA GLU A 63 -27.07 72.72 -31.58
C GLU A 63 -25.61 72.53 -31.11
N CYS A 64 -24.80 73.60 -31.08
CA CYS A 64 -23.45 73.54 -30.51
C CYS A 64 -23.50 73.23 -29.00
N ASN A 65 -24.37 73.90 -28.25
CA ASN A 65 -24.54 73.66 -26.82
C ASN A 65 -24.99 72.21 -26.54
N ALA A 66 -25.91 71.66 -27.34
CA ALA A 66 -26.34 70.27 -27.22
C ALA A 66 -25.22 69.27 -27.52
N LYS A 67 -24.40 69.54 -28.55
CA LYS A 67 -23.20 68.73 -28.85
C LYS A 67 -22.16 68.81 -27.73
N ASP A 68 -21.91 70.00 -27.18
CA ASP A 68 -21.00 70.17 -26.05
C ASP A 68 -21.48 69.40 -24.82
N GLU A 69 -22.79 69.36 -24.54
CA GLU A 69 -23.36 68.56 -23.46
C GLU A 69 -23.20 67.04 -23.70
N LEU A 70 -23.35 66.58 -24.95
CA LEU A 70 -23.09 65.17 -25.31
C LEU A 70 -21.61 64.83 -25.18
N VAL A 71 -20.70 65.72 -25.60
CA VAL A 71 -19.26 65.55 -25.44
C VAL A 71 -18.91 65.44 -23.96
N ALA A 72 -19.47 66.29 -23.09
CA ALA A 72 -19.26 66.23 -21.65
C ALA A 72 -19.78 64.91 -21.03
N LYS A 73 -20.91 64.39 -21.50
CA LYS A 73 -21.42 63.06 -21.08
C LYS A 73 -20.49 61.94 -21.53
N LEU A 74 -20.01 61.98 -22.78
CA LEU A 74 -19.08 60.99 -23.32
C LEU A 74 -17.72 61.02 -22.62
N THR A 75 -17.21 62.20 -22.24
CA THR A 75 -15.97 62.30 -21.46
C THR A 75 -16.14 61.69 -20.08
N ASN A 76 -17.26 61.94 -19.40
CA ASN A 76 -17.53 61.35 -18.09
C ASN A 76 -17.65 59.82 -18.16
N ILE A 77 -18.36 59.29 -19.17
CA ILE A 77 -18.49 57.84 -19.39
C ILE A 77 -17.10 57.22 -19.68
N ALA A 78 -16.27 57.89 -20.49
CA ALA A 78 -14.92 57.42 -20.77
C ALA A 78 -14.03 57.42 -19.51
N GLU A 79 -14.14 58.43 -18.65
CA GLU A 79 -13.42 58.50 -17.38
C GLU A 79 -13.84 57.39 -16.41
N GLU A 80 -15.14 57.13 -16.27
CA GLU A 80 -15.69 56.04 -15.45
C GLU A 80 -15.22 54.67 -15.94
N ALA A 81 -15.29 54.41 -17.26
CA ALA A 81 -14.80 53.17 -17.86
C ALA A 81 -13.29 52.94 -17.61
N VAL A 82 -12.48 54.01 -17.66
CA VAL A 82 -11.05 53.92 -17.36
C VAL A 82 -10.81 53.67 -15.86
N ALA A 83 -11.61 54.26 -14.97
CA ALA A 83 -11.51 54.02 -13.53
C ALA A 83 -11.86 52.57 -13.17
N ASP A 84 -12.94 52.03 -13.74
CA ASP A 84 -13.35 50.64 -13.54
C ASP A 84 -12.34 49.65 -14.11
N HIS A 85 -11.77 49.93 -15.28
CA HIS A 85 -10.70 49.11 -15.85
C HIS A 85 -9.47 49.06 -14.94
N LYS A 86 -9.01 50.21 -14.43
CA LYS A 86 -7.89 50.28 -13.48
C LYS A 86 -8.18 49.52 -12.19
N LYS A 87 -9.42 49.59 -11.70
CA LYS A 87 -9.85 48.83 -10.52
C LYS A 87 -9.81 47.33 -10.79
N ALA A 88 -10.35 46.88 -11.92
CA ALA A 88 -10.30 45.48 -12.33
C ALA A 88 -8.86 44.97 -12.51
N GLU A 89 -7.96 45.79 -13.08
CA GLU A 89 -6.54 45.45 -13.19
C GLU A 89 -5.87 45.27 -11.82
N ALA A 90 -6.19 46.14 -10.84
CA ALA A 90 -5.68 46.01 -9.49
C ALA A 90 -6.20 44.75 -8.78
N GLU A 91 -7.48 44.40 -8.97
CA GLU A 91 -8.07 43.17 -8.45
C GLU A 91 -7.45 41.92 -9.08
N ILE A 92 -7.26 41.90 -10.41
CA ILE A 92 -6.58 40.81 -11.12
C ILE A 92 -5.15 40.65 -10.59
N LYS A 93 -4.43 41.75 -10.35
CA LYS A 93 -3.08 41.69 -9.80
C LYS A 93 -3.05 41.11 -8.39
N CYS A 94 -3.97 41.54 -7.53
CA CYS A 94 -4.11 41.02 -6.16
C CYS A 94 -4.40 39.51 -6.18
N LEU A 95 -5.34 39.06 -7.00
CA LEU A 95 -5.70 37.64 -7.14
C LEU A 95 -4.53 36.80 -7.67
N LYS A 96 -3.72 37.34 -8.58
CA LYS A 96 -2.50 36.65 -9.06
C LYS A 96 -1.48 36.46 -7.93
N GLU A 97 -1.22 37.50 -7.13
CA GLU A 97 -0.30 37.42 -6.00
C GLU A 97 -0.78 36.39 -4.95
N GLU A 98 -2.09 36.35 -4.67
CA GLU A 98 -2.69 35.36 -3.76
C GLU A 98 -2.58 33.92 -4.31
N ALA A 99 -2.81 33.73 -5.62
CA ALA A 99 -2.65 32.43 -6.27
C ALA A 99 -1.19 31.94 -6.25
N GLU A 100 -0.22 32.83 -6.47
CA GLU A 100 1.21 32.49 -6.37
C GLU A 100 1.62 32.11 -4.95
N GLU A 101 1.10 32.81 -3.93
CA GLU A 101 1.39 32.48 -2.53
C GLU A 101 0.75 31.14 -2.12
N ALA A 102 -0.49 30.88 -2.53
CA ALA A 102 -1.15 29.59 -2.33
C ALA A 102 -0.38 28.45 -3.02
N ALA A 103 0.18 28.68 -4.21
CA ALA A 103 1.02 27.70 -4.91
C ALA A 103 2.31 27.39 -4.13
N LYS A 104 2.99 28.41 -3.59
CA LYS A 104 4.19 28.22 -2.74
C LYS A 104 3.85 27.43 -1.47
N GLN A 105 2.74 27.75 -0.82
CA GLN A 105 2.28 27.01 0.37
C GLN A 105 1.95 25.55 0.05
N ARG A 106 1.28 25.29 -1.09
CA ARG A 106 1.01 23.94 -1.58
C ARG A 106 2.30 23.16 -1.85
N GLN A 107 3.30 23.78 -2.47
CA GLN A 107 4.60 23.15 -2.71
C GLN A 107 5.31 22.80 -1.39
N ALA A 108 5.30 23.72 -0.42
CA ALA A 108 5.87 23.47 0.91
C ALA A 108 5.14 22.33 1.65
N ALA A 109 3.81 22.26 1.54
CA ALA A 109 3.02 21.17 2.10
C ALA A 109 3.33 19.82 1.42
N ASN A 110 3.45 19.80 0.09
CA ASN A 110 3.83 18.61 -0.67
C ASN A 110 5.23 18.11 -0.29
N GLY A 111 6.19 19.01 -0.08
CA GLY A 111 7.52 18.65 0.42
C GLY A 111 7.45 17.98 1.80
N ARG A 112 6.65 18.52 2.73
CA ARG A 112 6.44 17.89 4.05
C ARG A 112 5.79 16.51 3.94
N LEU A 113 4.81 16.34 3.06
CA LEU A 113 4.18 15.05 2.80
C LEU A 113 5.17 14.03 2.23
N ALA A 114 6.03 14.44 1.30
CA ALA A 114 7.08 13.58 0.75
C ALA A 114 8.04 13.10 1.85
N HIS A 115 8.49 14.00 2.74
CA HIS A 115 9.32 13.63 3.88
C HIS A 115 8.63 12.67 4.85
N LEU A 116 7.34 12.89 5.15
CA LEU A 116 6.57 11.98 6.01
C LEU A 116 6.36 10.61 5.36
N ASN A 117 6.12 10.55 4.05
CA ASN A 117 6.01 9.29 3.31
C ASN A 117 7.33 8.50 3.33
N ILE A 118 8.47 9.17 3.21
CA ILE A 118 9.79 8.54 3.34
C ILE A 118 9.95 7.99 4.76
N ALA A 119 9.70 8.79 5.80
CA ALA A 119 9.81 8.34 7.20
C ALA A 119 8.86 7.18 7.53
N LEU A 120 7.65 7.17 6.96
CA LEU A 120 6.70 6.07 7.10
C LEU A 120 7.23 4.81 6.42
N LYS A 121 7.76 4.92 5.21
CA LYS A 121 8.36 3.79 4.49
C LYS A 121 9.53 3.19 5.28
N ASP A 122 10.38 4.03 5.85
CA ASP A 122 11.51 3.58 6.69
C ASP A 122 11.01 2.90 7.97
N CYS A 123 9.97 3.44 8.62
CA CYS A 123 9.36 2.84 9.80
C CYS A 123 8.76 1.47 9.50
N MET A 124 8.03 1.35 8.37
CA MET A 124 7.46 0.08 7.93
C MET A 124 8.56 -0.94 7.63
N GLN A 125 9.62 -0.55 6.94
CA GLN A 125 10.76 -1.44 6.66
C GLN A 125 11.48 -1.87 7.94
N ASN A 126 11.64 -0.98 8.92
CA ASN A 126 12.22 -1.32 10.21
C ASN A 126 11.34 -2.30 10.99
N LEU A 127 10.01 -2.14 10.95
CA LEU A 127 9.08 -3.07 11.57
C LEU A 127 9.09 -4.45 10.90
N THR A 128 9.13 -4.51 9.56
CA THR A 128 9.22 -5.79 8.85
C THR A 128 10.55 -6.47 9.13
N PHE A 129 11.66 -5.73 9.06
CA PHE A 129 12.99 -6.26 9.36
C PHE A 129 13.10 -6.76 10.81
N THR A 130 12.61 -6.01 11.79
CA THR A 130 12.65 -6.46 13.20
C THR A 130 11.75 -7.66 13.44
N ARG A 131 10.56 -7.71 12.82
CA ARG A 131 9.66 -8.87 12.90
C ARG A 131 10.28 -10.11 12.27
N GLU A 132 10.78 -10.00 11.05
CA GLU A 132 11.44 -11.09 10.32
C GLU A 132 12.70 -11.55 11.07
N GLY A 133 13.57 -10.64 11.49
CA GLY A 133 14.78 -10.96 12.24
C GLY A 133 14.51 -11.64 13.59
N ILE A 134 13.52 -11.18 14.36
CA ILE A 134 13.15 -11.82 15.62
C ILE A 134 12.55 -13.22 15.38
N MET A 135 11.70 -13.39 14.36
CA MET A 135 11.10 -14.69 14.04
C MET A 135 12.15 -15.68 13.53
N GLU A 136 13.03 -15.24 12.63
CA GLU A 136 14.15 -16.05 12.15
C GLU A 136 15.09 -16.47 13.28
N GLN A 137 15.43 -15.56 14.20
CA GLN A 137 16.29 -15.90 15.33
C GLN A 137 15.61 -16.91 16.26
N ARG A 138 14.31 -16.77 16.52
CA ARG A 138 13.54 -17.74 17.30
C ARG A 138 13.50 -19.12 16.64
N VAL A 139 13.30 -19.17 15.32
CA VAL A 139 13.34 -20.41 14.55
C VAL A 139 14.73 -21.03 14.61
N ARG A 140 15.79 -20.24 14.41
CA ARG A 140 17.19 -20.69 14.55
C ARG A 140 17.47 -21.25 15.95
N ASP A 141 17.08 -20.54 17.01
CA ASP A 141 17.29 -20.99 18.38
C ASP A 141 16.49 -22.25 18.72
N ALA A 142 15.25 -22.35 18.25
CA ALA A 142 14.42 -23.54 18.41
C ALA A 142 15.03 -24.74 17.67
N ALA A 143 15.48 -24.56 16.42
CA ALA A 143 16.14 -25.59 15.63
C ALA A 143 17.44 -26.07 16.29
N MET A 144 18.23 -25.16 16.87
CA MET A 144 19.44 -25.53 17.61
C MET A 144 19.13 -26.31 18.90
N ARG A 145 18.02 -26.02 19.58
CA ARG A 145 17.58 -26.80 20.75
C ARG A 145 17.12 -28.19 20.35
N THR A 146 16.25 -28.29 19.33
CA THR A 146 15.78 -29.60 18.84
C THR A 146 16.92 -30.45 18.30
N SER A 147 17.87 -29.86 17.57
CA SER A 147 19.09 -30.54 17.13
C SER A 147 19.90 -31.11 18.29
N ARG A 148 20.13 -30.33 19.36
CA ARG A 148 20.83 -30.84 20.55
C ARG A 148 20.08 -31.95 21.26
N ASP A 149 18.77 -31.86 21.35
CA ASP A 149 17.96 -32.87 22.03
C ASP A 149 17.89 -34.17 21.21
N VAL A 150 17.83 -34.06 19.88
CA VAL A 150 17.96 -35.21 18.96
C VAL A 150 19.35 -35.84 19.05
N GLU A 151 20.43 -35.05 19.12
CA GLU A 151 21.79 -35.57 19.29
C GLU A 151 21.97 -36.32 20.63
N LYS A 152 21.41 -35.82 21.72
CA LYS A 152 21.42 -36.53 23.01
C LYS A 152 20.67 -37.86 22.91
N ALA A 153 19.46 -37.84 22.34
CA ALA A 153 18.67 -39.05 22.13
C ALA A 153 19.42 -40.06 21.25
N HIS A 154 20.07 -39.61 20.19
CA HIS A 154 20.91 -40.45 19.34
C HIS A 154 22.03 -41.12 20.13
N LYS A 155 22.80 -40.37 20.92
CA LYS A 155 23.87 -40.92 21.76
C LYS A 155 23.36 -41.98 22.75
N THR A 156 22.20 -41.75 23.38
CA THR A 156 21.61 -42.75 24.29
C THR A 156 21.16 -44.01 23.56
N LEU A 157 20.61 -43.88 22.34
CA LEU A 157 20.24 -45.03 21.53
C LEU A 157 21.46 -45.81 21.05
N GLU A 158 22.54 -45.12 20.68
CA GLU A 158 23.80 -45.73 20.29
C GLU A 158 24.45 -46.51 21.43
N GLU A 159 24.37 -45.99 22.66
CA GLU A 159 24.82 -46.70 23.87
C GLU A 159 23.98 -47.96 24.13
N ILE A 160 22.65 -47.85 24.09
CA ILE A 160 21.74 -49.01 24.23
C ILE A 160 22.02 -50.06 23.15
N LEU A 161 22.20 -49.65 21.89
CA LEU A 161 22.56 -50.55 20.80
C LEU A 161 23.88 -51.28 21.10
N GLY A 162 24.91 -50.55 21.50
CA GLY A 162 26.20 -51.14 21.88
C GLY A 162 26.10 -52.11 23.05
N GLU A 163 25.22 -51.88 24.03
CA GLU A 163 24.94 -52.84 25.10
C GLU A 163 24.19 -54.08 24.61
N THR A 164 23.20 -53.89 23.73
CA THR A 164 22.45 -55.01 23.15
C THR A 164 23.34 -55.90 22.29
N ASP A 165 24.28 -55.31 21.54
CA ASP A 165 25.26 -56.05 20.74
C ASP A 165 26.20 -56.87 21.63
N LYS A 166 26.69 -56.29 22.73
CA LYS A 166 27.50 -57.03 23.73
C LYS A 166 26.71 -58.21 24.32
N LYS A 167 25.44 -57.99 24.69
CA LYS A 167 24.55 -59.05 25.18
C LYS A 167 24.35 -60.14 24.14
N ALA A 168 24.13 -59.78 22.87
CA ALA A 168 23.96 -60.72 21.78
C ALA A 168 25.22 -61.58 21.53
N VAL A 169 26.41 -60.98 21.57
CA VAL A 169 27.69 -61.70 21.47
C VAL A 169 27.85 -62.67 22.64
N ASN A 170 27.57 -62.24 23.87
CA ASN A 170 27.65 -63.10 25.06
C ASN A 170 26.69 -64.30 24.98
N LEU A 171 25.44 -64.07 24.55
CA LEU A 171 24.46 -65.15 24.33
C LEU A 171 24.93 -66.11 23.22
N THR A 172 25.54 -65.59 22.15
CA THR A 172 26.09 -66.42 21.06
C THR A 172 27.22 -67.31 21.59
N ILE A 173 28.13 -66.79 22.41
CA ILE A 173 29.19 -67.55 23.05
C ILE A 173 28.61 -68.63 23.99
N GLY A 174 27.62 -68.27 24.81
CA GLY A 174 26.92 -69.20 25.71
C GLY A 174 26.23 -70.34 24.96
N ASN A 175 25.53 -70.04 23.87
CA ASN A 175 24.91 -71.04 23.01
C ASN A 175 25.93 -71.99 22.38
N LEU A 176 27.06 -71.47 21.88
CA LEU A 176 28.14 -72.30 21.36
C LEU A 176 28.74 -73.22 22.42
N HIS A 177 28.84 -72.75 23.67
CA HIS A 177 29.30 -73.54 24.80
C HIS A 177 28.32 -74.68 25.11
N LEU A 178 27.04 -74.37 25.28
CA LEU A 178 25.97 -75.35 25.51
C LEU A 178 25.90 -76.40 24.39
N GLU A 179 26.05 -76.00 23.13
CA GLU A 179 26.13 -76.96 22.02
C GLU A 179 27.34 -77.91 22.14
N LYS A 180 28.51 -77.41 22.56
CA LYS A 180 29.70 -78.25 22.76
C LYS A 180 29.46 -79.24 23.89
N GLU A 181 28.88 -78.79 25.01
CA GLU A 181 28.52 -79.66 26.14
C GLU A 181 27.50 -80.71 25.74
N PHE A 182 26.41 -80.31 25.07
CA PHE A 182 25.39 -81.22 24.57
C PHE A 182 25.97 -82.26 23.59
N ARG A 183 26.86 -81.85 22.68
CA ARG A 183 27.59 -82.77 21.81
C ARG A 183 28.42 -83.77 22.61
N SER A 184 29.08 -83.34 23.69
CA SER A 184 29.88 -84.21 24.54
C SER A 184 29.03 -85.22 25.33
N GLN A 185 27.92 -84.77 25.94
CA GLN A 185 26.97 -85.63 26.66
C GLN A 185 26.31 -86.64 25.71
N ASN A 186 25.93 -86.22 24.50
CA ASN A 186 25.37 -87.13 23.50
C ASN A 186 26.37 -88.22 23.09
N LYS A 187 27.67 -87.87 22.96
CA LYS A 187 28.73 -88.89 22.76
C LYS A 187 28.80 -89.85 23.94
N GLN A 188 28.77 -89.35 25.18
CA GLN A 188 28.77 -90.20 26.38
C GLN A 188 27.53 -91.10 26.46
N LEU A 189 26.33 -90.59 26.18
CA LEU A 189 25.10 -91.37 26.15
C LEU A 189 25.15 -92.48 25.09
N LYS A 190 25.73 -92.22 23.91
CA LYS A 190 25.94 -93.25 22.89
C LYS A 190 26.90 -94.34 23.38
N ILE A 191 27.98 -93.97 24.06
CA ILE A 191 28.92 -94.92 24.67
C ILE A 191 28.20 -95.80 25.70
N MET A 192 27.49 -95.19 26.66
CA MET A 192 26.73 -95.92 27.69
C MET A 192 25.70 -96.90 27.08
N ARG A 193 25.00 -96.50 26.02
CA ARG A 193 24.05 -97.39 25.31
C ARG A 193 24.75 -98.59 24.68
N LEU A 194 25.88 -98.36 24.00
CA LEU A 194 26.66 -99.44 23.39
C LEU A 194 27.25 -100.36 24.46
N GLU A 195 27.73 -99.83 25.58
CA GLU A 195 28.22 -100.62 26.71
C GLU A 195 27.13 -101.49 27.32
N ALA A 196 25.93 -100.95 27.54
CA ALA A 196 24.79 -101.72 28.02
C ALA A 196 24.42 -102.86 27.06
N GLU A 197 24.46 -102.62 25.75
CA GLU A 197 24.21 -103.66 24.75
C GLU A 197 25.33 -104.71 24.71
N ILE A 198 26.60 -104.30 24.81
CA ILE A 198 27.73 -105.22 24.94
C ILE A 198 27.56 -106.09 26.20
N GLN A 199 27.17 -105.51 27.33
CA GLN A 199 26.92 -106.26 28.56
C GLN A 199 25.77 -107.26 28.39
N ARG A 200 24.67 -106.86 27.75
CA ARG A 200 23.53 -107.74 27.42
C ARG A 200 23.96 -108.91 26.54
N LEU A 201 24.72 -108.64 25.47
CA LEU A 201 25.24 -109.65 24.57
C LEU A 201 26.21 -110.60 25.28
N ARG A 202 27.11 -110.11 26.15
CA ARG A 202 28.00 -110.94 26.97
C ARG A 202 27.23 -111.95 27.82
N VAL A 203 26.13 -111.55 28.45
CA VAL A 203 25.28 -112.46 29.25
C VAL A 203 24.62 -113.52 28.36
N LEU A 204 24.11 -113.12 27.19
CA LEU A 204 23.50 -114.06 26.24
C LEU A 204 24.51 -115.08 25.72
N VAL A 205 25.72 -114.65 25.38
CA VAL A 205 26.82 -115.55 24.98
C VAL A 205 27.15 -116.49 26.14
N ARG A 206 27.38 -115.98 27.36
CA ARG A 206 27.61 -116.84 28.53
C ARG A 206 26.53 -117.90 28.68
N LYS A 207 25.24 -117.55 28.51
CA LYS A 207 24.11 -118.50 28.62
C LYS A 207 24.08 -119.58 27.53
N ARG A 208 24.56 -119.32 26.31
CA ARG A 208 24.58 -120.29 25.19
C ARG A 208 25.81 -121.20 25.16
N MET A 209 26.86 -120.91 25.94
CA MET A 209 28.11 -121.69 25.96
C MET A 209 27.99 -123.04 26.70
N PRO A 210 28.66 -124.13 26.23
CA PRO A 210 28.70 -125.44 26.90
C PRO A 210 29.36 -125.37 28.29
N LYS A 211 28.94 -126.24 29.22
CA LYS A 211 29.41 -126.22 30.63
C LYS A 211 30.94 -126.38 30.79
N GLN A 212 31.58 -127.23 29.98
CA GLN A 212 33.05 -127.43 29.99
C GLN A 212 33.82 -126.18 29.55
N SER A 213 33.28 -125.38 28.64
CA SER A 213 33.93 -124.14 28.17
C SER A 213 33.79 -122.99 29.17
N ARG A 214 32.74 -122.98 30.00
CA ARG A 214 32.57 -121.98 31.08
C ARG A 214 33.63 -122.14 32.18
N THR A 215 33.93 -123.38 32.57
CA THR A 215 34.94 -123.67 33.60
C THR A 215 36.36 -123.27 33.17
N VAL A 216 36.70 -123.38 31.88
CA VAL A 216 38.01 -122.96 31.35
C VAL A 216 38.16 -121.42 31.36
N LEU A 217 37.11 -120.68 31.02
CA LEU A 217 37.14 -119.20 31.02
C LEU A 217 37.22 -118.60 32.42
N GLU A 218 36.56 -119.18 33.42
CA GLU A 218 36.70 -118.72 34.82
C GLU A 218 38.09 -118.99 35.39
N ASN A 219 38.76 -120.06 34.94
CA ASN A 219 40.13 -120.35 35.32
C ASN A 219 41.13 -119.38 34.66
N LEU A 220 40.95 -119.05 33.37
CA LEU A 220 41.77 -118.05 32.67
C LEU A 220 41.56 -116.63 33.21
N LYS A 221 40.33 -116.25 33.58
CA LYS A 221 40.07 -114.93 34.18
C LYS A 221 40.70 -114.78 35.57
N LYS A 222 40.83 -115.88 36.32
CA LYS A 222 41.56 -115.92 37.59
C LYS A 222 43.08 -115.82 37.41
N GLU A 223 43.62 -116.22 36.26
CA GLU A 223 45.04 -115.97 35.92
C GLU A 223 45.29 -114.53 35.47
N GLU A 224 44.38 -113.92 34.71
CA GLU A 224 44.48 -112.51 34.25
C GLU A 224 44.37 -111.50 35.40
N SER A 225 43.74 -111.88 36.51
CA SER A 225 43.61 -111.05 37.73
C SER A 225 44.86 -111.08 38.63
N ARG A 226 45.88 -111.90 38.31
CA ARG A 226 47.11 -112.06 39.11
C ARG A 226 48.28 -111.17 38.65
N ASP A 227 48.14 -110.40 37.57
CA ASP A 227 49.23 -109.61 36.98
C ASP A 227 49.15 -108.09 37.23
N SER A 228 48.42 -107.66 38.27
CA SER A 228 48.59 -106.33 38.86
C SER A 228 48.39 -106.42 40.38
N GLY A 229 49.35 -107.03 41.04
CA GLY A 229 49.45 -107.06 42.49
C GLY A 229 49.98 -105.75 43.05
N LEU A 230 49.17 -105.09 43.88
CA LEU A 230 49.60 -104.75 45.23
C LEU A 230 48.45 -105.11 46.17
N GLU A 231 48.66 -106.24 46.83
CA GLU A 231 47.87 -106.75 47.94
C GLU A 231 47.99 -105.79 49.14
N THR A 232 46.87 -105.54 49.81
CA THR A 232 46.83 -105.81 51.25
C THR A 232 45.55 -106.55 51.57
N ASN A 233 45.78 -107.76 52.07
CA ASN A 233 44.84 -108.78 52.51
C ASN A 233 44.09 -108.39 53.79
N PHE A 234 43.17 -109.30 54.14
CA PHE A 234 42.42 -109.47 55.39
C PHE A 234 41.10 -108.65 55.44
N GLU A 235 39.92 -109.22 55.62
CA GLU A 235 39.58 -110.53 56.15
C GLU A 235 38.15 -110.89 55.71
N GLN A 236 37.98 -112.13 55.29
CA GLN A 236 36.71 -112.70 54.88
C GLN A 236 35.99 -113.20 56.14
N ALA A 237 34.95 -112.51 56.60
CA ALA A 237 34.06 -113.07 57.62
C ALA A 237 32.63 -112.51 57.53
N ARG A 238 31.69 -113.46 57.40
CA ARG A 238 30.26 -113.41 57.75
C ARG A 238 29.31 -112.73 56.77
N ILE A 239 28.71 -113.61 55.96
CA ILE A 239 27.27 -113.62 55.69
C ILE A 239 26.55 -113.62 57.04
N GLY A 240 25.85 -112.54 57.35
CA GLY A 240 25.03 -112.43 58.55
C GLY A 240 24.62 -110.99 58.82
N VAL A 241 23.33 -110.74 58.58
CA VAL A 241 22.52 -109.61 59.11
C VAL A 241 22.71 -108.27 58.40
N SER A 242 21.64 -107.85 57.73
CA SER A 242 21.37 -106.47 57.37
C SER A 242 21.39 -105.62 58.66
N GLU A 243 22.53 -105.06 58.99
CA GLU A 243 22.60 -103.98 59.97
C GLU A 243 22.03 -102.75 59.26
N MET A 244 20.75 -102.47 59.50
CA MET A 244 20.13 -101.19 59.16
C MET A 244 21.03 -100.11 59.76
N ARG A 245 21.76 -99.39 58.90
CA ARG A 245 22.60 -98.26 59.31
C ARG A 245 21.69 -97.11 59.72
N LEU A 246 21.06 -97.23 60.89
CA LEU A 246 20.14 -96.25 61.47
C LEU A 246 20.77 -94.86 61.65
N MET A 247 22.09 -94.77 61.70
CA MET A 247 22.82 -93.50 61.76
C MET A 247 22.94 -92.82 60.39
N ASP A 248 22.94 -93.57 59.29
CA ASP A 248 22.95 -93.00 57.93
C ASP A 248 21.58 -92.34 57.64
N ASP A 249 20.48 -93.00 58.03
CA ASP A 249 19.12 -92.47 57.86
C ASP A 249 18.84 -91.21 58.74
N PHE A 250 19.43 -91.13 59.94
CA PHE A 250 19.25 -89.97 60.83
C PHE A 250 19.99 -88.73 60.32
N VAL A 251 21.19 -88.91 59.78
CA VAL A 251 21.97 -87.84 59.14
C VAL A 251 21.34 -87.43 57.80
N GLU A 252 20.73 -88.35 57.07
CA GLU A 252 19.93 -88.02 55.88
C GLU A 252 18.68 -87.22 56.22
N MET A 253 17.99 -87.53 57.31
CA MET A 253 16.81 -86.77 57.75
C MET A 253 17.18 -85.38 58.27
N GLU A 254 18.30 -85.23 58.99
CA GLU A 254 18.83 -83.93 59.40
C GLU A 254 19.31 -83.10 58.20
N LYS A 255 19.93 -83.73 57.20
CA LYS A 255 20.26 -83.09 55.91
C LYS A 255 19.02 -82.71 55.11
N LEU A 256 17.95 -83.50 55.12
CA LEU A 256 16.69 -83.17 54.46
C LEU A 256 15.96 -82.01 55.17
N VAL A 257 16.06 -81.91 56.49
CA VAL A 257 15.55 -80.77 57.28
C VAL A 257 16.37 -79.50 57.06
N VAL A 258 17.69 -79.62 56.85
CA VAL A 258 18.57 -78.49 56.50
C VAL A 258 18.42 -78.07 55.03
N LEU A 259 18.15 -79.01 54.11
CA LEU A 259 17.88 -78.73 52.69
C LEU A 259 16.44 -78.28 52.41
N THR A 260 15.57 -78.25 53.42
CA THR A 260 14.20 -77.72 53.32
C THR A 260 13.93 -76.72 54.44
N SER A 261 14.72 -75.65 54.50
CA SER A 261 14.33 -74.45 55.22
C SER A 261 13.63 -73.52 54.21
N PRO A 262 12.29 -73.63 54.02
CA PRO A 262 11.54 -72.67 53.20
C PRO A 262 11.69 -71.23 53.72
N LYS A 263 12.24 -71.04 54.92
CA LYS A 263 12.55 -69.73 55.49
C LYS A 263 13.66 -68.99 54.76
N GLU A 264 14.66 -69.65 54.19
CA GLU A 264 15.76 -68.96 53.48
C GLU A 264 15.33 -68.54 52.06
N ASP A 265 14.64 -69.40 51.33
CA ASP A 265 14.06 -69.07 50.02
C ASP A 265 13.01 -67.95 50.13
N LEU A 266 12.11 -68.04 51.13
CA LEU A 266 11.15 -66.97 51.42
C LEU A 266 11.84 -65.68 51.87
N ARG A 267 13.04 -65.74 52.46
CA ARG A 267 13.78 -64.55 52.88
C ARG A 267 14.42 -63.84 51.70
N ALA A 268 14.99 -64.59 50.76
CA ALA A 268 15.49 -64.06 49.50
C ALA A 268 14.36 -63.43 48.68
N GLU A 269 13.22 -64.13 48.54
CA GLU A 269 12.04 -63.60 47.83
C GLU A 269 11.50 -62.32 48.49
N ASN A 270 11.50 -62.23 49.82
CA ASN A 270 11.12 -60.99 50.54
C ASN A 270 12.12 -59.84 50.35
N GLU A 271 13.40 -60.12 50.16
CA GLU A 271 14.42 -59.09 49.86
C GLU A 271 14.28 -58.58 48.43
N ASP A 272 14.05 -59.46 47.46
CA ASP A 272 13.77 -59.11 46.07
C ASP A 272 12.49 -58.26 45.94
N LEU A 273 11.39 -58.68 46.58
CA LEU A 273 10.15 -57.91 46.62
C LEU A 273 10.32 -56.53 47.27
N ARG A 274 11.23 -56.39 48.24
CA ARG A 274 11.53 -55.08 48.84
C ARG A 274 12.33 -54.19 47.90
N ALA A 275 13.27 -54.75 47.14
CA ALA A 275 14.00 -54.02 46.12
C ALA A 275 13.04 -53.51 45.03
N GLU A 276 12.16 -54.38 44.53
CA GLU A 276 11.16 -54.05 43.52
C GLU A 276 10.15 -53.00 44.03
N LEU A 277 9.71 -53.10 45.30
CA LEU A 277 8.86 -52.09 45.92
C LEU A 277 9.55 -50.72 46.01
N ASN A 278 10.85 -50.69 46.32
CA ASN A 278 11.61 -49.44 46.41
C ASN A 278 11.83 -48.81 45.03
N GLU A 279 12.08 -49.62 44.00
CA GLU A 279 12.19 -49.19 42.61
C GLU A 279 10.83 -48.67 42.07
N ALA A 280 9.72 -49.34 42.40
CA ALA A 280 8.39 -48.85 42.09
C ALA A 280 8.09 -47.52 42.79
N ARG A 281 8.56 -47.34 44.04
CA ARG A 281 8.42 -46.09 44.79
C ARG A 281 9.24 -44.94 44.20
N SER A 282 10.47 -45.19 43.75
CA SER A 282 11.25 -44.14 43.05
C SER A 282 10.60 -43.76 41.73
N SER A 283 10.20 -44.75 40.95
CA SER A 283 9.49 -44.54 39.68
C SER A 283 8.19 -43.75 39.86
N LYS A 284 7.43 -44.05 40.93
CA LYS A 284 6.22 -43.29 41.28
C LYS A 284 6.54 -41.81 41.56
N LYS A 285 7.58 -41.52 42.34
CA LYS A 285 8.00 -40.14 42.64
C LYS A 285 8.43 -39.39 41.38
N ASP A 286 9.15 -40.06 40.48
CA ASP A 286 9.56 -39.47 39.20
C ASP A 286 8.35 -39.16 38.32
N LEU A 287 7.34 -40.04 38.29
CA LEU A 287 6.09 -39.80 37.57
C LEU A 287 5.28 -38.65 38.20
N GLU A 288 5.23 -38.54 39.53
CA GLU A 288 4.59 -37.42 40.23
C GLU A 288 5.27 -36.09 39.90
N ALA A 289 6.61 -36.04 39.88
CA ALA A 289 7.36 -34.85 39.49
C ALA A 289 7.11 -34.46 38.02
N ARG A 290 7.03 -35.45 37.12
CA ARG A 290 6.68 -35.21 35.71
C ARG A 290 5.26 -34.67 35.56
N LEU A 291 4.31 -35.21 36.32
CA LEU A 291 2.92 -34.75 36.29
C LEU A 291 2.82 -33.29 36.76
N GLN A 292 3.51 -32.94 37.86
CA GLN A 292 3.53 -31.57 38.36
C GLN A 292 4.11 -30.59 37.33
N LEU A 293 5.22 -30.98 36.69
CA LEU A 293 5.84 -30.16 35.66
C LEU A 293 4.93 -29.95 34.44
N GLU A 294 4.15 -30.95 34.04
CA GLU A 294 3.14 -30.79 32.99
C GLU A 294 1.95 -29.93 33.43
N MET A 295 1.55 -29.98 34.71
CA MET A 295 0.54 -29.06 35.24
C MET A 295 1.01 -27.60 35.18
N ASP A 296 2.23 -27.31 35.63
CA ASP A 296 2.80 -25.95 35.60
C ASP A 296 2.93 -25.43 34.16
N LYS A 297 3.32 -26.29 33.21
CA LYS A 297 3.35 -25.94 31.78
C LYS A 297 1.97 -25.61 31.24
N ASN A 298 0.95 -26.39 31.60
CA ASN A 298 -0.43 -26.13 31.17
C ASN A 298 -0.95 -24.81 31.74
N GLU A 299 -0.63 -24.47 32.99
CA GLU A 299 -0.97 -23.16 33.57
C GLU A 299 -0.29 -22.01 32.81
N ALA A 300 1.02 -22.14 32.52
CA ALA A 300 1.74 -21.14 31.73
C ALA A 300 1.19 -20.98 30.31
N LEU A 301 0.81 -22.10 29.66
CA LEU A 301 0.19 -22.09 28.34
C LEU A 301 -1.18 -21.40 28.38
N ASN A 302 -1.98 -21.66 29.41
CA ASN A 302 -3.29 -21.03 29.58
C ASN A 302 -3.19 -19.51 29.81
N GLU A 303 -2.24 -19.03 30.61
CA GLU A 303 -2.03 -17.58 30.76
C GLU A 303 -1.56 -16.95 29.44
N SER A 304 -0.66 -17.62 28.70
CA SER A 304 -0.27 -17.17 27.36
C SER A 304 -1.45 -17.13 26.38
N ASN A 305 -2.36 -18.11 26.44
CA ASN A 305 -3.58 -18.12 25.64
C ASN A 305 -4.49 -16.94 25.98
N ARG A 306 -4.66 -16.62 27.27
CA ARG A 306 -5.45 -15.45 27.70
C ARG A 306 -4.86 -14.15 27.17
N ILE A 307 -3.54 -13.97 27.26
CA ILE A 307 -2.86 -12.79 26.73
C ILE A 307 -3.03 -12.70 25.19
N MET A 308 -2.95 -13.84 24.50
CA MET A 308 -3.15 -13.88 23.05
C MET A 308 -4.59 -13.52 22.65
N GLU A 309 -5.59 -13.98 23.40
CA GLU A 309 -6.99 -13.59 23.21
C GLU A 309 -7.18 -12.08 23.37
N ASP A 310 -6.63 -11.48 24.43
CA ASP A 310 -6.67 -10.03 24.65
C ASP A 310 -6.00 -9.27 23.50
N VAL A 311 -4.87 -9.76 22.97
CA VAL A 311 -4.19 -9.16 21.81
C VAL A 311 -5.04 -9.26 20.54
N ILE A 312 -5.70 -10.40 20.31
CA ILE A 312 -6.60 -10.59 19.15
C ILE A 312 -7.80 -9.65 19.24
N GLU A 313 -8.41 -9.50 20.42
CA GLU A 313 -9.52 -8.58 20.63
C GLU A 313 -9.11 -7.12 20.41
N ASN A 314 -7.95 -6.72 20.92
CA ASN A 314 -7.39 -5.39 20.66
C ASN A 314 -7.12 -5.16 19.17
N GLN A 315 -6.59 -6.15 18.46
CA GLN A 315 -6.34 -6.05 17.01
C GLN A 315 -7.65 -5.90 16.23
N LYS A 316 -8.73 -6.59 16.63
CA LYS A 316 -10.06 -6.42 16.03
C LYS A 316 -10.56 -4.99 16.20
N TRP A 317 -10.45 -4.44 17.41
CA TRP A 317 -10.83 -3.05 17.69
C TRP A 317 -10.06 -2.03 16.84
N VAL A 318 -8.75 -2.22 16.67
CA VAL A 318 -7.93 -1.35 15.82
C VAL A 318 -8.34 -1.46 14.35
N ASN A 319 -8.63 -2.67 13.86
CA ASN A 319 -9.08 -2.86 12.48
C ASN A 319 -10.45 -2.21 12.25
N GLU A 320 -11.39 -2.36 13.17
CA GLU A 320 -12.69 -1.70 13.10
C GLU A 320 -12.56 -0.17 13.09
N ASP A 321 -11.70 0.40 13.96
CA ASP A 321 -11.43 1.84 13.95
C ASP A 321 -10.83 2.30 12.62
N LEU A 322 -9.84 1.58 12.08
CA LEU A 322 -9.25 1.88 10.77
C LEU A 322 -10.29 1.81 9.63
N ASP A 323 -11.17 0.81 9.63
CA ASP A 323 -12.24 0.69 8.64
C ASP A 323 -13.23 1.86 8.75
N THR A 324 -13.57 2.30 9.97
CA THR A 324 -14.41 3.50 10.13
C THR A 324 -13.71 4.76 9.62
N GLN A 325 -12.41 4.94 9.91
CA GLN A 325 -11.62 6.06 9.38
C GLN A 325 -11.54 6.04 7.86
N LEU A 326 -11.33 4.86 7.26
CA LEU A 326 -11.30 4.68 5.81
C LEU A 326 -12.67 5.03 5.19
N ASN A 327 -13.76 4.61 5.80
CA ASN A 327 -15.10 4.95 5.33
C ASN A 327 -15.40 6.46 5.44
N VAL A 328 -14.99 7.09 6.54
CA VAL A 328 -15.14 8.55 6.74
C VAL A 328 -14.33 9.33 5.70
N THR A 329 -13.07 8.95 5.46
CA THR A 329 -12.21 9.62 4.47
C THR A 329 -12.74 9.42 3.05
N LYS A 330 -13.23 8.21 2.73
CA LYS A 330 -13.90 7.92 1.44
C LYS A 330 -15.17 8.76 1.25
N ALA A 331 -15.98 8.93 2.29
CA ALA A 331 -17.18 9.78 2.21
C ALA A 331 -16.83 11.26 1.97
N LYS A 332 -15.81 11.79 2.68
CA LYS A 332 -15.31 13.16 2.46
C LYS A 332 -14.76 13.36 1.06
N LEU A 333 -14.04 12.38 0.53
CA LEU A 333 -13.55 12.42 -0.84
C LEU A 333 -14.72 12.48 -1.83
N ASN A 334 -15.73 11.63 -1.68
CA ASN A 334 -16.90 11.65 -2.54
C ASN A 334 -17.66 12.98 -2.47
N GLU A 335 -17.80 13.58 -1.29
CA GLU A 335 -18.41 14.90 -1.13
C GLU A 335 -17.60 15.97 -1.89
N SER A 336 -16.26 15.93 -1.81
CA SER A 336 -15.41 16.86 -2.56
C SER A 336 -15.49 16.65 -4.08
N LEU A 337 -15.63 15.40 -4.54
CA LEU A 337 -15.84 15.09 -5.95
C LEU A 337 -17.18 15.64 -6.44
N GLN A 338 -18.25 15.50 -5.66
CA GLN A 338 -19.56 16.07 -6.00
C GLN A 338 -19.52 17.60 -6.09
N LYS A 339 -18.83 18.26 -5.16
CA LYS A 339 -18.62 19.73 -5.21
C LYS A 339 -17.85 20.14 -6.46
N MET A 340 -16.80 19.40 -6.82
CA MET A 340 -16.03 19.65 -8.03
C MET A 340 -16.88 19.47 -9.29
N SER A 341 -17.71 18.44 -9.38
CA SER A 341 -18.66 18.27 -10.50
C SER A 341 -19.71 19.40 -10.56
N SER A 342 -20.18 19.91 -9.43
CA SER A 342 -21.08 21.08 -9.41
C SER A 342 -20.40 22.32 -9.99
N LEU A 343 -19.16 22.59 -9.57
CA LEU A 343 -18.39 23.73 -10.07
C LEU A 343 -18.03 23.59 -11.55
N GLU A 344 -17.75 22.37 -12.01
CA GLU A 344 -17.51 22.07 -13.42
C GLU A 344 -18.74 22.43 -14.28
N VAL A 345 -19.94 22.04 -13.85
CA VAL A 345 -21.18 22.42 -14.54
C VAL A 345 -21.41 23.93 -14.53
N GLU A 346 -21.18 24.61 -13.41
CA GLU A 346 -21.30 26.07 -13.34
C GLU A 346 -20.30 26.79 -14.26
N LEU A 347 -19.10 26.25 -14.40
CA LEU A 347 -18.08 26.80 -15.30
C LEU A 347 -18.49 26.61 -16.76
N GLU A 348 -19.00 25.44 -17.11
CA GLU A 348 -19.50 25.13 -18.46
C GLU A 348 -20.67 26.05 -18.85
N GLU A 349 -21.59 26.33 -17.91
CA GLU A 349 -22.66 27.28 -18.13
C GLU A 349 -22.14 28.70 -18.37
N LYS A 350 -21.12 29.13 -17.61
CA LYS A 350 -20.48 30.44 -17.84
C LYS A 350 -19.81 30.51 -19.20
N ILE A 351 -19.13 29.45 -19.62
CA ILE A 351 -18.52 29.38 -20.96
C ILE A 351 -19.59 29.53 -22.03
N ARG A 352 -20.71 28.80 -21.93
CA ARG A 352 -21.85 28.93 -22.85
C ARG A 352 -22.36 30.38 -22.92
N LEU A 353 -22.51 31.05 -21.78
CA LEU A 353 -22.94 32.45 -21.74
C LEU A 353 -21.94 33.41 -22.42
N PHE A 354 -20.63 33.15 -22.30
CA PHE A 354 -19.62 33.93 -23.02
C PHE A 354 -19.70 33.71 -24.53
N GLU A 355 -19.90 32.47 -24.99
CA GLU A 355 -20.09 32.14 -26.40
C GLU A 355 -21.35 32.82 -26.98
N GLU A 356 -22.46 32.82 -26.25
CA GLU A 356 -23.69 33.53 -26.64
C GLU A 356 -23.46 35.04 -26.73
N LEU A 357 -22.80 35.63 -25.73
CA LEU A 357 -22.46 37.06 -25.74
C LEU A 357 -21.57 37.41 -26.93
N GLU A 358 -20.53 36.63 -27.19
CA GLU A 358 -19.64 36.79 -28.35
C GLU A 358 -20.42 36.73 -29.66
N GLY A 359 -21.37 35.78 -29.78
CA GLY A 359 -22.29 35.69 -30.92
C GLY A 359 -23.14 36.95 -31.10
N THR A 360 -23.72 37.50 -30.02
CA THR A 360 -24.51 38.75 -30.10
C THR A 360 -23.66 39.96 -30.47
N CYS A 361 -22.41 40.03 -29.98
CA CYS A 361 -21.48 41.09 -30.35
C CYS A 361 -21.13 41.04 -31.85
N LEU A 362 -20.87 39.84 -32.40
CA LEU A 362 -20.62 39.64 -33.82
C LEU A 362 -21.85 40.01 -34.67
N GLU A 363 -23.05 39.63 -34.25
CA GLU A 363 -24.30 39.98 -34.93
C GLU A 363 -24.52 41.50 -34.99
N LEU A 364 -24.36 42.20 -33.86
CA LEU A 364 -24.46 43.66 -33.83
C LEU A 364 -23.41 44.34 -34.70
N GLN A 365 -22.19 43.79 -34.76
CA GLN A 365 -21.13 44.29 -35.64
C GLN A 365 -21.55 44.17 -37.11
N LEU A 366 -22.10 43.03 -37.53
CA LEU A 366 -22.62 42.83 -38.89
C LEU A 366 -23.79 43.78 -39.21
N GLN A 367 -24.69 44.03 -38.25
CA GLN A 367 -25.79 44.97 -38.42
C GLN A 367 -25.28 46.41 -38.62
N LEU A 368 -24.27 46.85 -37.86
CA LEU A 368 -23.64 48.15 -38.03
C LEU A 368 -22.95 48.27 -39.41
N GLU A 369 -22.23 47.24 -39.85
CA GLU A 369 -21.58 47.23 -41.17
C GLU A 369 -22.61 47.26 -42.31
N SER A 370 -23.70 46.50 -42.20
CA SER A 370 -24.82 46.51 -43.15
C SER A 370 -25.47 47.90 -43.24
N ASN A 371 -25.77 48.52 -42.10
CA ASN A 371 -26.30 49.87 -42.05
C ASN A 371 -25.34 50.91 -42.66
N HIS A 372 -24.03 50.72 -42.46
CA HIS A 372 -23.04 51.61 -43.05
C HIS A 372 -22.98 51.46 -44.58
N ILE A 373 -23.06 50.25 -45.11
CA ILE A 373 -23.12 49.95 -46.54
C ILE A 373 -24.40 50.54 -47.17
N ASN A 374 -25.56 50.36 -46.53
CA ASN A 374 -26.82 50.91 -47.01
C ASN A 374 -26.79 52.44 -47.08
N LYS A 375 -26.23 53.10 -46.06
CA LYS A 375 -26.05 54.56 -46.06
C LYS A 375 -25.13 55.05 -47.19
N ILE A 376 -24.04 54.32 -47.46
CA ILE A 376 -23.12 54.64 -48.57
C ILE A 376 -23.84 54.49 -49.92
N LEU A 377 -24.70 53.48 -50.07
CA LEU A 377 -25.51 53.27 -51.27
C LEU A 377 -26.49 54.42 -51.49
N ASP A 378 -27.19 54.85 -50.43
CA ASP A 378 -28.15 55.97 -50.49
C ASP A 378 -27.46 57.29 -50.84
N GLU A 379 -26.32 57.60 -50.22
CA GLU A 379 -25.53 58.79 -50.56
C GLU A 379 -24.97 58.70 -52.00
N GLY A 380 -24.66 57.50 -52.49
CA GLY A 380 -24.27 57.25 -53.87
C GLY A 380 -25.39 57.56 -54.85
N LEU A 381 -26.57 57.00 -54.62
CA LEU A 381 -27.77 57.22 -55.44
C LEU A 381 -28.18 58.70 -55.44
N GLN A 382 -28.11 59.37 -54.29
CA GLN A 382 -28.46 60.78 -54.15
C GLN A 382 -27.49 61.71 -54.89
N ARG A 383 -26.18 61.40 -54.90
CA ARG A 383 -25.18 62.10 -55.73
C ARG A 383 -25.43 61.88 -57.22
N GLU A 384 -25.85 60.69 -57.62
CA GLU A 384 -26.13 60.36 -59.02
C GLU A 384 -27.39 61.06 -59.54
N CYS A 385 -28.42 61.17 -58.70
CA CYS A 385 -29.61 62.01 -58.94
C CYS A 385 -29.25 63.49 -59.07
N GLN A 386 -28.36 64.03 -58.21
CA GLN A 386 -27.91 65.42 -58.36
C GLN A 386 -27.10 65.66 -59.64
N LYS A 387 -26.25 64.70 -60.04
CA LYS A 387 -25.52 64.78 -61.31
C LYS A 387 -26.49 64.80 -62.50
N THR A 388 -27.46 63.89 -62.56
CA THR A 388 -28.45 63.85 -63.66
C THR A 388 -29.31 65.12 -63.74
N ILE A 389 -29.67 65.72 -62.60
CA ILE A 389 -30.38 67.02 -62.57
C ILE A 389 -29.51 68.16 -63.14
N LEU A 390 -28.21 68.18 -62.83
CA LEU A 390 -27.26 69.15 -63.39
C LEU A 390 -27.06 68.96 -64.90
N THR A 391 -27.00 67.71 -65.39
CA THR A 391 -26.86 67.41 -66.82
C THR A 391 -28.10 67.83 -67.64
N LEU A 392 -29.30 67.79 -67.05
CA LEU A 392 -30.54 68.25 -67.70
C LEU A 392 -30.73 69.78 -67.69
N SER A 393 -29.91 70.52 -66.93
CA SER A 393 -30.01 71.99 -66.78
C SER A 393 -29.12 72.78 -67.75
N THR A 394 -28.36 72.10 -68.62
CA THR A 394 -27.51 72.72 -69.66
C THR A 394 -28.01 72.36 -71.05
N PRO A 395 -28.36 73.32 -71.93
CA PRO A 395 -28.79 73.00 -73.29
C PRO A 395 -27.60 72.83 -74.24
N GLY A 396 -27.55 71.66 -74.87
CA GLY A 396 -26.94 71.44 -76.20
C GLY A 396 -25.47 71.02 -76.22
N GLU A 397 -25.22 69.73 -76.44
CA GLU A 397 -24.63 69.19 -77.69
C GLU A 397 -24.45 67.66 -77.59
N GLU A 398 -24.87 66.96 -78.66
CA GLU A 398 -24.59 65.56 -79.01
C GLU A 398 -23.93 65.58 -80.41
N PRO A 399 -23.37 64.49 -80.98
CA PRO A 399 -23.09 63.14 -80.43
C PRO A 399 -21.71 62.54 -80.87
N THR A 400 -21.32 61.36 -80.36
CA THR A 400 -21.04 60.09 -81.11
C THR A 400 -20.01 59.11 -80.48
N THR A 401 -20.52 57.87 -80.24
CA THR A 401 -19.95 56.51 -80.51
C THR A 401 -18.59 56.06 -79.97
N VAL A 402 -18.50 55.02 -79.10
CA VAL A 402 -18.35 53.56 -79.40
C VAL A 402 -18.05 52.72 -78.12
N ASP A 403 -18.88 51.68 -77.90
CA ASP A 403 -18.68 50.31 -77.37
C ASP A 403 -17.87 49.89 -76.09
N PRO A 404 -18.23 48.73 -75.49
CA PRO A 404 -18.10 48.44 -74.06
C PRO A 404 -17.08 47.32 -73.71
N CYS A 405 -16.44 47.41 -72.54
CA CYS A 405 -15.96 46.21 -71.84
C CYS A 405 -15.72 46.43 -70.34
N ALA A 406 -16.17 45.45 -69.57
CA ALA A 406 -16.02 45.32 -68.13
C ALA A 406 -14.55 45.11 -67.69
N SER A 407 -14.17 45.63 -66.53
CA SER A 407 -13.53 44.83 -65.47
C SER A 407 -13.50 45.60 -64.14
N ASN A 408 -13.91 44.89 -63.08
CA ASN A 408 -14.03 45.36 -61.71
C ASN A 408 -12.71 45.17 -60.97
N ASN A 409 -12.03 46.23 -60.52
CA ASN A 409 -11.01 46.08 -59.47
C ASN A 409 -11.26 47.08 -58.33
N LYS A 410 -11.94 46.58 -57.30
CA LYS A 410 -12.07 47.20 -55.98
C LYS A 410 -10.70 47.16 -55.28
N THR A 411 -10.05 48.29 -55.11
CA THR A 411 -8.97 48.44 -54.12
C THR A 411 -9.61 48.67 -52.74
N VAL A 412 -10.07 47.59 -52.12
CA VAL A 412 -10.38 47.59 -50.68
C VAL A 412 -9.08 47.23 -49.97
N MET A 413 -8.51 48.23 -49.27
CA MET A 413 -7.52 48.01 -48.22
C MET A 413 -8.10 47.01 -47.21
N ARG A 414 -7.62 45.76 -47.24
CA ARG A 414 -7.82 44.80 -46.14
C ARG A 414 -7.12 45.37 -44.90
N ARG A 415 -7.88 45.90 -43.95
CA ARG A 415 -7.41 45.94 -42.55
C ARG A 415 -7.68 44.55 -41.98
N ALA A 416 -6.60 43.89 -41.54
CA ALA A 416 -6.69 42.60 -40.87
C ALA A 416 -7.52 42.72 -39.59
N SER A 417 -8.35 41.71 -39.33
CA SER A 417 -9.16 41.59 -38.12
C SER A 417 -8.25 41.28 -36.92
N LEU A 418 -8.56 41.85 -35.75
CA LEU A 418 -7.84 41.62 -34.49
C LEU A 418 -7.78 40.13 -34.08
N ARG A 419 -8.72 39.30 -34.56
CA ARG A 419 -8.67 37.83 -34.38
C ARG A 419 -7.50 37.16 -35.12
N ASP A 420 -7.15 37.65 -36.30
CA ASP A 420 -6.07 37.07 -37.11
C ASP A 420 -4.69 37.40 -36.53
N GLN A 421 -4.59 38.45 -35.70
CA GLN A 421 -3.35 38.80 -34.98
C GLN A 421 -3.16 37.98 -33.70
N MET A 422 -4.24 37.59 -33.02
CA MET A 422 -4.13 36.78 -31.80
C MET A 422 -3.77 35.32 -32.07
N LEU A 423 -4.15 34.76 -33.22
CA LEU A 423 -3.82 33.37 -33.56
C LEU A 423 -2.33 33.13 -33.88
N PHE A 424 -1.53 34.19 -34.05
CA PHE A 424 -0.08 34.08 -34.31
C PHE A 424 0.78 34.13 -33.05
N GLU A 425 0.23 34.47 -31.88
CA GLU A 425 1.01 34.54 -30.63
C GLU A 425 1.00 33.23 -29.81
N ASP A 426 0.15 32.26 -30.14
CA ASP A 426 0.07 30.98 -29.44
C ASP A 426 0.98 29.87 -30.01
N GLU A 427 1.61 30.06 -31.18
CA GLU A 427 2.54 29.07 -31.78
C GLU A 427 4.02 29.22 -31.35
N ALA A 428 4.27 29.76 -30.15
CA ALA A 428 5.62 29.87 -29.61
C ALA A 428 5.71 29.46 -28.14
N LYS A 429 5.26 28.24 -27.81
CA LYS A 429 5.75 27.37 -26.72
C LYS A 429 4.90 26.11 -26.68
N ASP A 430 5.45 25.02 -27.22
CA ASP A 430 5.35 23.67 -26.65
C ASP A 430 6.07 22.68 -27.57
N ALA A 431 7.40 22.70 -27.51
CA ALA A 431 8.20 21.54 -27.86
C ALA A 431 8.35 20.68 -26.60
N VAL A 432 7.39 19.79 -26.37
CA VAL A 432 7.55 18.63 -25.50
C VAL A 432 7.17 17.39 -26.32
N GLU A 433 8.18 16.74 -26.88
CA GLU A 433 8.05 15.44 -27.52
C GLU A 433 7.55 14.40 -26.52
N ILE A 434 6.39 13.81 -26.81
CA ILE A 434 5.99 12.50 -26.29
C ILE A 434 6.21 11.52 -27.45
N PRO A 435 7.12 10.52 -27.35
CA PRO A 435 7.15 9.46 -28.35
C PRO A 435 6.05 8.44 -28.04
N ALA A 436 5.24 8.21 -29.06
CA ALA A 436 4.18 7.22 -29.12
C ALA A 436 4.70 5.78 -28.89
N ALA A 437 3.84 4.99 -28.25
CA ALA A 437 3.98 3.55 -28.14
C ALA A 437 3.75 2.86 -29.50
N ASP A 438 4.61 1.91 -29.87
CA ASP A 438 4.15 0.66 -30.49
C ASP A 438 5.17 -0.50 -30.40
N LYS A 439 4.62 -1.70 -30.13
CA LYS A 439 5.10 -3.07 -30.43
C LYS A 439 6.35 -3.66 -29.74
N ARG A 440 6.04 -4.51 -28.74
CA ARG A 440 6.53 -5.88 -28.48
C ARG A 440 7.71 -6.39 -29.34
N SER A 441 8.84 -6.69 -28.69
CA SER A 441 9.62 -7.91 -28.98
C SER A 441 10.51 -8.31 -27.78
N PHE A 442 10.69 -9.62 -27.66
CA PHE A 442 11.46 -10.35 -26.65
C PHE A 442 12.97 -10.05 -26.70
N LEU A 443 13.63 -9.98 -25.52
CA LEU A 443 14.77 -10.83 -25.08
C LEU A 443 15.48 -10.17 -23.86
N GLN A 444 15.67 -10.96 -22.79
CA GLN A 444 16.60 -10.74 -21.66
C GLN A 444 18.07 -11.01 -22.12
N PRO A 445 19.09 -10.92 -21.23
CA PRO A 445 19.52 -9.82 -20.35
C PRO A 445 21.03 -9.52 -20.61
N ASP A 446 21.63 -8.45 -20.05
CA ASP A 446 23.02 -8.51 -19.57
C ASP A 446 23.51 -7.26 -18.82
N ASN A 447 24.01 -7.53 -17.62
CA ASN A 447 25.26 -7.04 -17.00
C ASN A 447 25.69 -5.58 -17.12
N GLY A 448 25.70 -4.94 -15.94
CA GLY A 448 26.92 -4.35 -15.39
C GLY A 448 27.12 -2.86 -15.62
N CYS A 449 27.10 -2.08 -14.55
CA CYS A 449 28.22 -1.21 -14.20
C CYS A 449 28.06 -0.68 -12.77
N ASN A 450 29.01 -1.10 -11.94
CA ASN A 450 29.30 -0.53 -10.64
C ASN A 450 29.80 0.91 -10.79
N ALA A 451 29.26 1.83 -9.99
CA ALA A 451 29.96 3.06 -9.64
C ALA A 451 29.85 3.27 -8.13
N ILE A 452 30.92 2.85 -7.47
CA ILE A 452 31.25 3.18 -6.08
C ILE A 452 31.52 4.68 -6.03
N CYS A 453 30.79 5.42 -5.22
CA CYS A 453 31.20 6.75 -4.77
C CYS A 453 31.16 6.80 -3.24
N THR A 454 32.35 6.75 -2.69
CA THR A 454 32.73 6.88 -1.29
C THR A 454 32.30 8.23 -0.72
N PHE A 455 31.45 8.23 0.30
CA PHE A 455 31.12 9.44 1.05
C PHE A 455 32.05 9.56 2.27
N LYS A 456 32.86 10.61 2.28
CA LYS A 456 33.75 10.98 3.39
C LYS A 456 32.91 11.54 4.55
N SER A 457 33.27 11.11 5.75
CA SER A 457 32.78 11.59 7.04
C SER A 457 33.55 12.84 7.51
N THR A 458 32.85 13.83 8.06
CA THR A 458 33.27 14.67 9.21
C THR A 458 32.10 15.56 9.67
N PRO A 459 32.10 16.08 10.93
CA PRO A 459 30.94 16.12 11.81
C PRO A 459 30.63 17.53 12.38
N LEU A 460 29.77 17.59 13.41
CA LEU A 460 29.34 18.73 14.25
C LEU A 460 28.18 19.57 13.68
N GLY A 461 27.13 19.92 14.44
CA GLY A 461 26.89 19.71 15.86
C GLY A 461 25.53 20.24 16.34
N ALA A 462 25.18 19.80 17.56
CA ALA A 462 24.33 20.42 18.58
C ALA A 462 22.91 20.91 18.23
N TYR A 463 21.87 20.19 18.69
CA TYR A 463 20.68 20.82 19.28
C TYR A 463 20.15 20.03 20.49
N ARG A 464 19.62 20.82 21.44
CA ARG A 464 19.34 20.52 22.85
C ARG A 464 18.20 19.53 23.06
N GLY A 465 18.30 18.76 24.15
CA GLY A 465 17.24 17.90 24.65
C GLY A 465 16.04 18.67 25.22
N LEU A 466 14.85 18.14 24.97
CA LEU A 466 13.61 18.48 25.66
C LEU A 466 13.12 17.24 26.41
N LYS A 467 13.13 17.34 27.75
CA LYS A 467 12.55 16.36 28.68
C LYS A 467 11.02 16.47 28.63
N HIS A 468 10.31 15.40 28.25
CA HIS A 468 8.89 15.27 28.56
C HIS A 468 8.71 14.63 29.95
N ARG A 469 8.31 15.46 30.94
CA ARG A 469 7.77 15.01 32.22
C ARG A 469 6.24 14.94 32.12
N GLY A 470 5.69 13.77 32.48
CA GLY A 470 4.45 13.65 33.27
C GLY A 470 3.11 13.98 32.60
N GLY A 471 2.54 13.03 31.85
CA GLY A 471 1.15 13.10 31.36
C GLY A 471 0.27 11.88 31.66
N ILE A 472 0.80 10.82 32.29
CA ILE A 472 0.11 9.51 32.37
C ILE A 472 -0.77 9.37 33.64
N TRP A 473 -0.60 10.25 34.64
CA TRP A 473 -1.32 10.13 35.91
C TRP A 473 -2.80 10.56 35.84
N PHE A 474 -3.18 11.41 34.89
CA PHE A 474 -4.54 11.93 34.81
C PHE A 474 -5.53 10.90 34.22
N LEU A 475 -5.08 10.10 33.26
CA LEU A 475 -5.92 9.10 32.59
C LEU A 475 -6.27 7.90 33.50
N ARG A 476 -5.39 7.54 34.44
CA ARG A 476 -5.64 6.43 35.37
C ARG A 476 -6.72 6.74 36.41
N LYS A 477 -6.98 8.01 36.72
CA LYS A 477 -7.96 8.43 37.74
C LYS A 477 -9.40 8.48 37.20
N LEU A 478 -9.58 8.58 35.89
CA LEU A 478 -10.90 8.61 35.25
C LEU A 478 -11.55 7.22 35.13
N PHE A 479 -10.76 6.15 34.99
CA PHE A 479 -11.31 4.80 34.80
C PHE A 479 -11.76 4.07 36.08
N LEU A 480 -11.31 4.50 37.27
CA LEU A 480 -11.68 3.86 38.53
C LEU A 480 -13.04 4.30 39.10
N ARG A 481 -13.74 5.26 38.48
CA ARG A 481 -15.02 5.77 38.99
C ARG A 481 -16.27 5.14 38.38
N ARG A 482 -16.12 4.29 37.35
CA ARG A 482 -17.28 3.74 36.59
C ARG A 482 -17.64 2.29 36.93
N LYS A 483 -16.85 1.58 37.75
CA LYS A 483 -17.07 0.16 38.11
C LYS A 483 -17.88 -0.05 39.41
N LYS A 484 -18.68 0.94 39.86
CA LYS A 484 -19.54 0.82 41.05
C LYS A 484 -20.96 1.34 40.77
N ARG A 485 -21.66 0.75 39.80
CA ARG A 485 -23.13 0.84 39.63
C ARG A 485 -23.56 -0.10 38.51
N CYS A 486 -23.73 -1.39 38.82
CA CYS A 486 -24.59 -2.31 38.06
C CYS A 486 -24.74 -3.60 38.87
N GLU A 487 -25.43 -3.50 40.00
CA GLU A 487 -25.97 -4.66 40.71
C GLU A 487 -27.39 -4.28 41.10
N LYS A 488 -28.36 -4.64 40.26
CA LYS A 488 -29.78 -4.80 40.59
C LYS A 488 -30.58 -5.22 39.34
N ARG A 489 -31.28 -6.35 39.50
CA ARG A 489 -32.38 -6.91 38.69
C ARG A 489 -31.90 -7.59 37.41
N THR A 490 -32.17 -8.88 37.17
CA THR A 490 -33.49 -9.50 37.16
C THR A 490 -33.43 -11.00 37.48
N SER A 491 -34.21 -11.43 38.46
CA SER A 491 -34.64 -12.83 38.60
C SER A 491 -35.94 -13.00 37.81
N HIS A 492 -35.96 -13.89 36.81
CA HIS A 492 -37.17 -14.44 36.23
C HIS A 492 -37.07 -15.96 36.23
N ALA A 493 -37.89 -16.59 37.06
CA ALA A 493 -38.02 -18.02 37.19
C ALA A 493 -38.81 -18.58 36.00
N PHE A 494 -38.24 -19.59 35.34
CA PHE A 494 -38.93 -20.40 34.34
C PHE A 494 -39.59 -21.59 35.05
N THR A 495 -40.92 -21.62 35.09
CA THR A 495 -41.68 -22.80 35.49
C THR A 495 -41.84 -23.72 34.29
N VAL A 496 -41.20 -24.90 34.32
CA VAL A 496 -41.42 -25.98 33.36
C VAL A 496 -42.61 -26.82 33.83
N LYS A 497 -43.69 -26.83 33.04
CA LYS A 497 -44.75 -27.84 33.13
C LYS A 497 -44.31 -29.05 32.31
N HIS A 498 -44.08 -30.19 32.98
CA HIS A 498 -43.99 -31.48 32.31
C HIS A 498 -45.41 -32.04 32.06
N GLY A 499 -45.66 -32.43 30.81
CA GLY A 499 -46.75 -33.30 30.42
C GLY A 499 -46.18 -34.50 29.68
N LYS A 500 -46.52 -35.69 30.20
CA LYS A 500 -46.23 -37.06 29.74
C LYS A 500 -44.81 -37.58 29.95
#